data_AF-A0A835MKK3-F1
#
_entry.id   AF-A0A835MKK3-F1
#
_cell.length_a   1.000
_cell.length_b   1.000
_cell.length_c   1.000
_cell.angle_alpha   90.00
_cell.angle_beta   90.00
_cell.angle_gamma   90.00
#
_symmetry.space_group_name_H-M   'P 1'
#
loop_
_entity.id
_entity.type
_entity.pdbx_description
1 polymer ?
#
loop_
_entity_poly.entity_id
_entity_poly.type
_entity_poly.pdbx_seq_one_letter_code
_entity_poly.pdbx_strand_id
1 'polypeptide(L)'
;MEFKSDLFRSFVTHIRGGKEISVVYSRAGYSPTDYRLEAEWRARVLMEQSSAVKCPSISYHLAGTKKIQQELAKPNMLERE
;
A
#
# COMPACT_ATOMS: atom_id res chain seq x y z
N MET A 1 25.21 19.96 -17.45
CA MET A 1 24.40 20.39 -16.29
C MET A 1 23.33 19.33 -16.11
N GLU A 2 23.67 18.18 -15.52
CA GLU A 2 22.81 16.99 -15.51
C GLU A 2 23.09 16.15 -14.26
N PHE A 3 23.26 16.82 -13.11
CA PHE A 3 23.67 16.17 -11.85
C PHE A 3 22.68 16.41 -10.69
N LYS A 4 21.46 16.87 -11.01
CA LYS A 4 20.40 17.13 -10.01
C LYS A 4 19.08 16.40 -10.26
N SER A 5 18.88 15.72 -11.39
CA SER A 5 17.67 14.93 -11.65
C SER A 5 17.67 13.57 -10.93
N ASP A 6 18.85 13.03 -10.60
CA ASP A 6 18.96 11.69 -10.02
C ASP A 6 18.87 11.65 -8.49
N LEU A 7 19.03 12.79 -7.82
CA LEU A 7 18.95 12.86 -6.35
C LEU A 7 17.50 12.91 -5.81
N PHE A 8 16.50 13.11 -6.68
CA PHE A 8 15.07 13.09 -6.32
C PHE A 8 14.36 11.79 -6.75
N ARG A 9 15.08 10.85 -7.36
CA ARG A 9 14.56 9.55 -7.82
C ARG A 9 14.52 8.48 -6.72
N SER A 10 14.67 8.85 -5.45
CA SER A 10 14.45 7.95 -4.30
C SER A 10 12.96 7.71 -3.99
N PHE A 11 12.04 8.36 -4.71
CA PHE A 11 10.63 8.02 -4.69
C PHE A 11 10.35 7.08 -5.86
N VAL A 12 10.08 5.81 -5.57
CA VAL A 12 9.76 4.80 -6.58
C VAL A 12 8.44 5.19 -7.27
N THR A 13 8.51 5.98 -8.34
CA THR A 13 7.34 6.20 -9.21
C THR A 13 7.07 4.89 -9.93
N HIS A 14 5.93 4.26 -9.65
CA HIS A 14 5.55 3.05 -10.38
C HIS A 14 5.13 3.45 -11.80
N ILE A 15 5.91 3.04 -12.80
CA ILE A 15 5.59 3.22 -14.22
C ILE A 15 5.07 1.90 -14.79
N ARG A 16 3.86 1.91 -15.36
CA ARG A 16 3.31 0.76 -16.08
C ARG A 16 3.04 1.15 -17.53
N GLY A 17 3.68 0.45 -18.48
CA GLY A 17 3.52 0.74 -19.91
C GLY A 17 3.92 2.17 -20.29
N GLY A 18 4.96 2.72 -19.66
CA GLY A 18 5.41 4.10 -19.88
C GLY A 18 4.55 5.19 -19.22
N LYS A 19 3.51 4.82 -18.46
CA LYS A 19 2.65 5.77 -17.75
C LYS A 19 2.92 5.75 -16.26
N GLU A 20 3.05 6.93 -15.69
CA GLU A 20 3.09 7.13 -14.24
C GLU A 20 1.75 6.79 -13.59
N ILE A 21 1.81 6.05 -12.48
CA ILE A 21 0.66 5.66 -11.69
C ILE A 21 0.62 6.54 -10.44
N SER A 22 -0.37 7.44 -10.37
CA SER A 22 -0.59 8.31 -9.22
C SER A 22 -1.44 7.66 -8.12
N VAL A 23 -2.29 6.69 -8.46
CA VAL A 23 -3.19 5.99 -7.53
C VAL A 23 -3.23 4.49 -7.84
N VAL A 24 -3.11 3.66 -6.80
CA VAL A 24 -3.36 2.22 -6.83
C VAL A 24 -4.70 1.96 -6.16
N TYR A 25 -5.72 1.62 -6.95
CA TYR A 25 -7.04 1.26 -6.44
C TYR A 25 -7.18 -0.28 -6.39
N SER A 26 -7.13 -0.82 -5.17
CA SER A 26 -7.14 -2.27 -4.97
C SER A 26 -8.56 -2.83 -5.11
N ARG A 27 -8.71 -3.81 -6.00
CA ARG A 27 -9.94 -4.61 -6.20
C ARG A 27 -9.71 -6.11 -5.97
N ALA A 28 -8.53 -6.45 -5.48
CA ALA A 28 -8.04 -7.78 -5.14
C ALA A 28 -6.96 -7.66 -4.06
N GLY A 29 -6.42 -8.77 -3.60
CA GLY A 29 -5.39 -8.81 -2.56
C GLY A 29 -5.94 -8.77 -1.15
N TYR A 30 -7.22 -9.12 -0.97
CA TYR A 30 -7.91 -9.22 0.32
C TYR A 30 -8.04 -10.66 0.81
N SER A 31 -7.75 -11.63 -0.05
CA SER A 31 -7.81 -13.07 0.25
C SER A 31 -6.46 -13.71 -0.05
N PRO A 32 -6.04 -14.74 0.72
CA PRO A 32 -4.86 -15.55 0.38
C PRO A 32 -4.92 -16.15 -1.03
N THR A 33 -6.11 -16.38 -1.58
CA THR A 33 -6.29 -16.91 -2.95
C THR A 33 -5.80 -15.98 -4.05
N ASP A 34 -5.61 -14.69 -3.73
CA ASP A 34 -5.05 -13.68 -4.63
C ASP A 34 -3.51 -13.71 -4.66
N TYR A 35 -2.88 -14.51 -3.78
CA TYR A 35 -1.43 -14.57 -3.58
C TYR A 35 -0.92 -16.01 -3.76
N ARG A 36 -1.08 -16.55 -4.97
CA ARG A 36 -0.74 -17.95 -5.28
C ARG A 36 0.76 -18.18 -5.44
N LEU A 37 1.49 -17.15 -5.89
CA LEU A 37 2.92 -17.19 -6.11
C LEU A 37 3.59 -16.04 -5.35
N GLU A 38 4.92 -16.07 -5.31
CA GLU A 38 5.72 -15.00 -4.73
C GLU A 38 5.63 -13.70 -5.55
N ALA A 39 5.27 -13.81 -6.83
CA ALA A 39 5.15 -12.67 -7.74
C ALA A 39 4.08 -11.68 -7.28
N GLU A 40 2.94 -12.15 -6.78
CA GLU A 40 1.86 -11.29 -6.29
C GLU A 40 2.26 -10.56 -5.00
N TRP A 41 3.03 -11.21 -4.13
CA TRP A 41 3.60 -10.57 -2.93
C TRP A 41 4.59 -9.47 -3.30
N ARG A 42 5.52 -9.75 -4.22
CA ARG A 42 6.47 -8.74 -4.72
C ARG A 42 5.76 -7.57 -5.39
N ALA A 43 4.70 -7.82 -6.15
CA ALA A 43 3.88 -6.77 -6.75
C ALA A 43 3.22 -5.90 -5.68
N ARG A 44 2.67 -6.50 -4.62
CA ARG A 44 2.08 -5.75 -3.50
C ARG A 44 3.11 -4.87 -2.79
N VAL A 45 4.30 -5.40 -2.51
CA VAL A 45 5.40 -4.63 -1.89
C VAL A 45 5.84 -3.47 -2.79
N LEU A 46 6.00 -3.71 -4.10
CA LEU A 46 6.38 -2.68 -5.06
C LEU A 46 5.35 -1.54 -5.10
N MET A 47 4.06 -1.87 -5.13
CA MET A 47 3.00 -0.86 -5.08
C MET A 47 3.03 -0.08 -3.76
N GLU A 48 3.17 -0.77 -2.62
CA GLU A 48 3.15 -0.11 -1.31
C GLU A 48 4.33 0.85 -1.11
N GLN A 49 5.53 0.47 -1.57
CA GLN A 49 6.74 1.29 -1.52
C GLN A 49 6.77 2.43 -2.54
N SER A 50 5.84 2.45 -3.50
CA SER A 50 5.76 3.52 -4.50
C SER A 50 5.20 4.83 -3.95
N SER A 51 5.44 5.93 -4.68
CA SER A 51 4.85 7.25 -4.41
C SER A 51 3.35 7.33 -4.70
N ALA A 52 2.75 6.32 -5.35
CA ALA A 52 1.33 6.31 -5.63
C ALA A 52 0.51 6.34 -4.33
N VAL A 53 -0.65 6.99 -4.36
CA VAL A 53 -1.65 6.92 -3.29
C VAL A 53 -2.30 5.54 -3.34
N LYS A 54 -2.28 4.81 -2.22
CA LYS A 54 -2.91 3.49 -2.12
C LYS A 54 -4.34 3.62 -1.62
N CYS A 55 -5.28 2.94 -2.28
CA CYS A 55 -6.68 2.88 -1.90
C CYS A 55 -7.13 1.41 -1.78
N PRO A 56 -7.04 0.80 -0.58
CA PRO A 56 -6.39 1.30 0.65
C PRO A 56 -4.87 1.04 0.69
N SER A 57 -4.14 1.77 1.54
CA SER A 57 -2.77 1.42 1.97
C SER A 57 -2.75 0.14 2.80
N ILE A 58 -1.57 -0.43 3.05
CA ILE A 58 -1.42 -1.60 3.92
C ILE A 58 -1.91 -1.33 5.36
N SER A 59 -1.70 -0.12 5.89
CA SER A 59 -2.19 0.27 7.22
C SER A 59 -3.72 0.30 7.27
N TYR A 60 -4.37 0.90 6.26
CA TYR A 60 -5.83 0.91 6.17
C TYR A 60 -6.41 -0.50 5.96
N HIS A 61 -5.72 -1.35 5.19
CA HIS A 61 -6.10 -2.75 5.04
C HIS A 61 -6.12 -3.46 6.40
N LEU A 62 -5.04 -3.32 7.20
CA LEU A 62 -4.93 -3.95 8.53
C LEU A 62 -5.94 -3.37 9.53
N ALA A 63 -6.22 -2.07 9.46
CA ALA A 63 -7.24 -1.41 10.29
C ALA A 63 -8.64 -2.02 10.08
N GLY A 64 -8.95 -2.53 8.87
CA GLY A 64 -10.22 -3.20 8.57
C GLY A 64 -10.36 -4.63 9.10
N THR A 65 -9.33 -5.18 9.76
CA THR A 65 -9.41 -6.55 10.30
C THR A 65 -10.37 -6.64 11.49
N LYS A 66 -11.00 -7.81 11.64
CA LYS A 66 -11.88 -8.08 12.78
C LYS A 66 -11.15 -8.02 14.12
N LYS A 67 -9.82 -8.23 14.12
CA LYS A 67 -9.01 -8.06 15.32
C LYS A 67 -8.93 -6.59 15.74
N ILE A 68 -8.68 -5.67 14.81
CA ILE A 68 -8.69 -4.24 15.13
C ILE A 68 -10.10 -3.80 15.56
N GLN A 69 -11.15 -4.28 14.90
CA GLN A 69 -12.53 -4.02 15.34
C GLN A 69 -12.78 -4.46 16.80
N GLN A 70 -12.29 -5.65 17.17
CA GLN A 70 -12.42 -6.16 18.54
C GLN A 70 -11.57 -5.36 19.55
N GLU A 71 -10.36 -4.95 19.17
CA GLU A 71 -9.49 -4.13 20.02
C GLU A 71 -10.10 -2.74 20.29
N LEU A 72 -10.65 -2.10 19.25
CA LEU A 72 -11.33 -0.81 19.37
C LEU A 72 -12.62 -0.87 20.21
N ALA A 73 -13.20 -2.06 20.40
CA ALA A 73 -14.36 -2.24 21.27
C ALA A 73 -14.02 -2.36 22.77
N LYS A 74 -12.74 -2.39 23.16
CA LYS A 74 -12.34 -2.41 24.58
C LYS A 74 -12.52 -1.02 25.23
N PRO A 75 -12.78 -0.94 26.54
CA PRO A 75 -12.89 0.34 27.24
C PRO A 75 -11.67 1.25 27.01
N ASN A 76 -11.91 2.55 26.81
CA ASN A 76 -10.89 3.59 26.63
C ASN A 76 -10.00 3.45 25.38
N MET A 77 -10.39 2.63 24.40
CA MET A 77 -9.60 2.45 23.16
C MET A 77 -9.99 3.40 22.04
N LEU A 78 -11.25 3.84 21.97
CA LEU A 78 -11.71 4.78 20.95
C LEU A 78 -11.26 6.22 21.25
N GLU A 79 -11.03 6.53 22.51
CA GLU A 79 -10.67 7.84 23.05
C GLU A 79 -9.16 8.10 23.01
N ARG A 80 -8.37 7.21 22.40
CA ARG A 80 -6.92 7.40 22.24
C ARG A 80 -6.64 8.32 21.05
N GLU A 81 -5.99 9.45 21.31
CA GLU A 81 -5.46 10.39 20.31
C GLU A 81 -4.00 10.12 19.97
#